data_AF-A0A944YBH6-F1
#
_entry.id   AF-A0A944YBH6-F1
#
_cell.length_a   1.000
_cell.length_b   1.000
_cell.length_c   1.000
_cell.angle_alpha   90.00
_cell.angle_beta   90.00
_cell.angle_gamma   90.00
#
_symmetry.space_group_name_H-M   'P 1'
#
loop_
_entity.id
_entity.type
_entity.pdbx_description
1 polymer ?
#
loop_
_entity_poly.entity_id
_entity_poly.type
_entity_poly.pdbx_seq_one_letter_code
_entity_poly.pdbx_strand_id
1 'polypeptide(L)'
;ADAAVRSVANSSLVKTSWLGGDPNWGRIIDALGYSDATVEENKVDIGYSTAGSSKILYSLKAGKPTRVTFERLCRAVADPEFDLHVNLNLGKGKAVMYASDLTEEYVEFNKGDVTDPASLGG
;
A
#
# COMPACT_ATOMS: atom_id res chain seq x y z
N ALA A 1 -8.43 -5.09 -11.59
CA ALA A 1 -8.30 -5.48 -10.17
C ALA A 1 -6.93 -6.08 -9.90
N ASP A 2 -6.55 -7.18 -10.57
CA ASP A 2 -5.21 -7.80 -10.43
C ASP A 2 -4.06 -6.82 -10.76
N ALA A 3 -4.10 -6.14 -11.91
CA ALA A 3 -3.10 -5.12 -12.27
C ALA A 3 -2.95 -4.01 -11.22
N ALA A 4 -4.07 -3.51 -10.68
CA ALA A 4 -4.06 -2.46 -9.66
C ALA A 4 -3.44 -2.95 -8.35
N VAL A 5 -3.83 -4.13 -7.85
CA VAL A 5 -3.30 -4.64 -6.58
C VAL A 5 -1.82 -4.99 -6.69
N ARG A 6 -1.36 -5.56 -7.82
CA ARG A 6 0.07 -5.81 -8.07
C ARG A 6 0.88 -4.52 -8.10
N SER A 7 0.35 -3.46 -8.71
CA SER A 7 1.04 -2.17 -8.77
C SER A 7 1.23 -1.58 -7.37
N VAL A 8 0.15 -1.52 -6.57
CA VAL A 8 0.18 -0.99 -5.20
C VAL A 8 1.09 -1.83 -4.29
N ALA A 9 0.95 -3.16 -4.33
CA ALA A 9 1.70 -4.08 -3.48
C ALA A 9 3.21 -4.10 -3.76
N ASN A 10 3.63 -3.78 -4.99
CA ASN A 10 5.04 -3.76 -5.39
C ASN A 10 5.67 -2.35 -5.39
N SER A 11 4.89 -1.30 -5.09
CA SER A 11 5.40 0.07 -5.06
C SER A 11 6.36 0.28 -3.89
N SER A 12 7.63 0.58 -4.16
CA SER A 12 8.63 0.87 -3.13
C SER A 12 8.23 2.06 -2.25
N LEU A 13 7.57 3.07 -2.81
CA LEU A 13 7.07 4.21 -2.04
C LEU A 13 5.95 3.80 -1.08
N VAL A 14 5.02 2.96 -1.54
CA VAL A 14 3.94 2.44 -0.69
C VAL A 14 4.53 1.58 0.44
N LYS A 15 5.38 0.62 0.09
CA LYS A 15 6.01 -0.30 1.07
C LYS A 15 6.85 0.43 2.12
N THR A 16 7.60 1.46 1.73
CA THR A 16 8.37 2.29 2.68
C THR A 16 7.48 3.19 3.54
N SER A 17 6.31 3.63 3.05
CA SER A 17 5.35 4.35 3.91
C SER A 17 4.77 3.46 5.00
N TRP A 18 4.56 2.17 4.72
CA TRP A 18 4.07 1.22 5.71
C TRP A 18 5.08 0.95 6.83
N LEU A 19 6.37 0.81 6.50
CA LEU A 19 7.45 0.74 7.49
C LEU A 19 7.42 1.94 8.44
N GLY A 20 7.18 3.14 7.90
CA GLY A 20 7.13 4.38 8.68
C GLY A 20 5.81 4.60 9.43
N GLY A 21 4.84 3.68 9.34
CA GLY A 21 3.50 3.87 9.92
C GLY A 21 2.71 5.03 9.29
N ASP A 22 3.04 5.41 8.05
CA ASP A 22 2.41 6.50 7.29
C ASP A 22 1.33 5.92 6.34
N PRO A 23 0.03 6.09 6.65
CA PRO A 23 -1.09 5.67 5.79
C PRO A 23 -1.27 6.60 4.58
N ASN A 24 -0.24 6.67 3.74
CA ASN A 24 -0.08 7.64 2.66
C ASN A 24 -0.89 7.27 1.42
N TRP A 25 -2.14 7.72 1.36
CA TRP A 25 -3.01 7.49 0.20
C TRP A 25 -2.49 8.15 -1.09
N GLY A 26 -1.65 9.19 -1.00
CA GLY A 26 -1.05 9.83 -2.17
C GLY A 26 -0.13 8.87 -2.94
N ARG A 27 0.72 8.13 -2.22
CA ARG A 27 1.59 7.09 -2.81
C ARG A 27 0.79 5.92 -3.39
N ILE A 28 -0.38 5.63 -2.81
CA ILE A 28 -1.30 4.60 -3.32
C ILE A 28 -1.96 5.06 -4.62
N ILE A 29 -2.43 6.30 -4.69
CA ILE A 29 -2.99 6.88 -5.93
C ILE A 29 -1.94 6.93 -7.03
N ASP A 30 -0.71 7.34 -6.72
CA ASP A 30 0.42 7.32 -7.66
C ASP A 30 0.63 5.90 -8.23
N ALA A 31 0.68 4.89 -7.36
CA ALA A 31 0.81 3.49 -7.76
C ALA A 31 -0.36 2.95 -8.60
N LEU A 32 -1.59 3.42 -8.35
CA LEU A 32 -2.72 3.11 -9.21
C LEU A 32 -2.60 3.80 -10.57
N GLY A 33 -2.10 5.05 -10.60
CA GLY A 33 -1.98 5.88 -11.79
C GLY A 33 -1.01 5.33 -12.83
N TYR A 34 0.10 4.71 -12.41
CA TYR A 34 1.02 4.04 -13.33
C TYR A 34 0.70 2.56 -13.59
N SER A 35 -0.39 2.03 -13.02
CA SER A 35 -0.77 0.62 -13.23
C SER A 35 -1.43 0.39 -14.60
N ASP A 36 -1.39 -0.85 -15.09
CA ASP A 36 -2.14 -1.25 -16.30
C ASP A 36 -3.67 -1.33 -16.08
N ALA A 37 -4.17 -1.01 -14.88
CA ALA A 37 -5.59 -1.02 -14.62
C ALA A 37 -6.27 0.24 -15.19
N THR A 38 -7.52 0.10 -15.64
CA THR A 38 -8.38 1.26 -15.83
C THR A 38 -8.66 1.91 -14.47
N VAL A 39 -8.35 3.19 -14.33
CA VAL A 39 -8.54 3.97 -13.11
C VAL A 39 -9.20 5.31 -13.48
N GLU A 40 -10.26 5.67 -12.76
CA GLU A 40 -10.84 7.01 -12.79
C GLU A 40 -10.64 7.63 -11.41
N GLU A 41 -9.68 8.55 -11.27
CA GLU A 41 -9.22 9.10 -9.99
C GLU A 41 -10.37 9.62 -9.11
N ASN A 42 -11.32 10.34 -9.72
CA ASN A 42 -12.50 10.90 -9.07
C ASN A 42 -13.51 9.87 -8.55
N LYS A 43 -13.31 8.58 -8.82
CA LYS A 43 -14.12 7.46 -8.32
C LYS A 43 -13.39 6.61 -7.29
N VAL A 44 -12.10 6.82 -7.07
CA VAL A 44 -11.31 5.96 -6.17
C VAL A 44 -11.66 6.22 -4.72
N ASP A 45 -11.88 5.14 -3.96
CA ASP A 45 -11.91 5.15 -2.50
C ASP A 45 -10.70 4.37 -1.95
N ILE A 46 -10.05 4.91 -0.91
CA ILE A 46 -8.95 4.27 -0.20
C ILE A 46 -9.26 4.30 1.30
N GLY A 47 -9.15 3.16 1.95
CA GLY A 47 -9.33 3.04 3.39
C GLY A 47 -8.50 1.95 4.02
N TYR A 48 -8.42 2.00 5.34
CA TYR A 48 -7.59 1.11 6.16
C TYR A 48 -8.44 0.49 7.28
N SER A 49 -8.10 -0.72 7.68
CA SER A 49 -8.65 -1.34 8.89
C SER A 49 -7.60 -2.21 9.57
N THR A 50 -7.79 -2.48 10.86
CA THR A 50 -7.07 -3.57 11.51
C THR A 50 -7.38 -4.88 10.75
N ALA A 51 -6.42 -5.80 10.70
CA ALA A 51 -6.56 -7.04 9.95
C ALA A 51 -7.84 -7.80 10.34
N GLY A 52 -8.66 -8.15 9.35
CA GLY A 52 -9.91 -8.90 9.54
C GLY A 52 -11.08 -8.09 10.09
N SER A 53 -10.92 -6.79 10.34
CA SER A 53 -12.00 -5.92 10.83
C SER A 53 -12.93 -5.47 9.69
N SER A 54 -14.24 -5.43 9.97
CA SER A 54 -15.23 -4.86 9.05
C SER A 54 -15.32 -3.34 9.09
N LYS A 55 -14.63 -2.69 10.04
CA LYS A 55 -14.66 -1.24 10.24
C LYS A 55 -13.54 -0.56 9.46
N ILE A 56 -13.87 -0.07 8.27
CA ILE A 56 -12.94 0.62 7.38
C ILE A 56 -12.91 2.13 7.66
N LEU A 57 -11.72 2.68 7.86
CA LEU A 57 -11.46 4.11 7.95
C LEU A 57 -10.94 4.62 6.60
N TYR A 58 -11.80 5.33 5.87
CA TYR A 58 -11.46 5.87 4.55
C TYR A 58 -10.63 7.15 4.67
N SER A 59 -9.46 7.18 4.07
CA SER A 59 -8.64 8.38 3.91
C SER A 59 -9.03 9.16 2.65
N LEU A 60 -9.47 8.46 1.60
CA LEU A 60 -9.93 9.02 0.35
C LEU A 60 -11.30 8.43 -0.02
N LYS A 61 -12.25 9.28 -0.44
CA LYS A 61 -13.50 8.83 -1.07
C LYS A 61 -13.85 9.67 -2.28
N ALA A 62 -14.28 9.03 -3.37
CA ALA A 62 -14.57 9.66 -4.66
C ALA A 62 -13.46 10.64 -5.08
N GLY A 63 -12.21 10.18 -5.01
CA GLY A 63 -11.02 10.96 -5.34
C GLY A 63 -10.73 12.17 -4.44
N LYS A 64 -11.39 12.28 -3.28
CA LYS A 64 -11.24 13.42 -2.36
C LYS A 64 -10.87 12.99 -0.95
N PRO A 65 -10.01 13.73 -0.24
CA PRO A 65 -9.70 13.45 1.15
C PRO A 65 -10.97 13.47 2.01
N THR A 66 -11.07 12.52 2.94
CA THR A 66 -12.16 12.52 3.92
C THR A 66 -11.83 13.44 5.11
N ARG A 67 -12.75 13.52 6.08
CA ARG A 67 -12.54 14.25 7.35
C ARG A 67 -11.83 13.40 8.42
N VAL A 68 -11.38 12.18 8.09
CA VAL A 68 -10.65 11.34 9.05
C VAL A 68 -9.29 12.00 9.31
N THR A 69 -8.95 12.20 10.58
CA THR A 69 -7.68 12.81 10.96
C THR A 69 -6.52 11.86 10.68
N PHE A 70 -5.35 12.42 10.38
CA PHE A 70 -4.12 11.65 10.19
C PHE A 70 -3.82 10.73 11.38
N GLU A 71 -3.96 11.24 12.60
CA GLU A 71 -3.80 10.44 13.83
C GLU A 71 -4.68 9.19 13.86
N ARG A 72 -5.94 9.29 13.41
CA ARG A 72 -6.85 8.13 13.36
C ARG A 72 -6.46 7.12 12.28
N LEU A 73 -5.89 7.59 11.17
CA LEU A 73 -5.35 6.70 10.14
C LEU A 73 -4.10 5.98 10.66
N CYS A 74 -3.19 6.68 11.33
CA CYS A 74 -2.00 6.06 11.94
C CYS A 74 -2.40 4.96 12.93
N ARG A 75 -3.41 5.20 13.77
CA ARG A 75 -3.95 4.15 14.67
C ARG A 75 -4.54 2.95 13.92
N ALA A 76 -5.03 3.13 12.71
CA ALA A 76 -5.60 2.04 11.90
C ALA A 76 -4.53 1.13 11.30
N VAL A 77 -3.29 1.61 11.19
CA VAL A 77 -2.13 0.91 10.61
C VAL A 77 -1.01 0.69 11.64
N ALA A 78 -1.32 0.83 12.94
CA ALA A 78 -0.33 0.74 14.02
C ALA A 78 0.04 -0.70 14.40
N ASP A 79 -0.84 -1.66 14.11
CA ASP A 79 -0.59 -3.07 14.37
C ASP A 79 0.36 -3.65 13.29
N PRO A 80 1.07 -4.76 13.58
CA PRO A 80 1.96 -5.39 12.59
C PRO A 80 1.27 -5.82 11.29
N GLU A 81 -0.04 -6.01 11.34
CA GLU A 81 -0.87 -6.34 10.18
C GLU A 81 -2.08 -5.41 10.11
N PHE A 82 -2.36 -4.90 8.91
CA PHE A 82 -3.55 -4.11 8.61
C PHE A 82 -4.03 -4.43 7.19
N ASP A 83 -5.30 -4.15 6.92
CA ASP A 83 -5.87 -4.30 5.59
C ASP A 83 -5.95 -2.94 4.88
N LEU A 84 -5.41 -2.88 3.66
CA LEU A 84 -5.61 -1.77 2.73
C LEU A 84 -6.77 -2.10 1.78
N HIS A 85 -7.78 -1.22 1.77
CA HIS A 85 -8.96 -1.33 0.93
C HIS A 85 -8.89 -0.28 -0.18
N VAL A 86 -8.88 -0.73 -1.43
CA VAL A 86 -8.94 0.15 -2.61
C VAL A 86 -10.15 -0.23 -3.46
N ASN A 87 -11.09 0.70 -3.60
CA ASN A 87 -12.22 0.54 -4.50
C ASN A 87 -12.05 1.47 -5.71
N LEU A 88 -11.93 0.88 -6.91
CA LEU A 88 -11.88 1.64 -8.16
C LEU A 88 -13.28 2.10 -8.61
N ASN A 89 -14.34 1.45 -8.13
CA ASN A 89 -15.73 1.78 -8.44
C ASN A 89 -16.06 1.75 -9.95
N LEU A 90 -15.41 0.85 -10.71
CA LEU A 90 -15.59 0.68 -12.17
C LEU A 90 -16.27 -0.65 -12.56
N GLY A 91 -16.59 -1.52 -11.60
CA GLY A 91 -17.18 -2.83 -11.89
C GLY A 91 -17.13 -3.77 -10.68
N LYS A 92 -17.27 -5.07 -10.95
CA LYS A 92 -17.36 -6.13 -9.91
C LYS A 92 -16.05 -6.92 -9.70
N GLY A 93 -14.99 -6.62 -10.45
CA GLY A 93 -13.72 -7.35 -10.35
C GLY A 93 -13.06 -7.13 -8.98
N LYS A 94 -12.56 -8.20 -8.37
CA LYS A 94 -11.88 -8.20 -7.08
C LYS A 94 -10.57 -8.97 -7.17
N ALA A 95 -9.54 -8.52 -6.46
CA ALA A 95 -8.27 -9.21 -6.29
C ALA A 95 -7.74 -8.90 -4.89
N VAL A 96 -6.97 -9.82 -4.32
CA VAL A 96 -6.30 -9.67 -3.02
C VAL A 96 -4.85 -10.12 -3.21
N MET A 97 -3.91 -9.36 -2.64
CA MET A 97 -2.50 -9.70 -2.60
C MET A 97 -1.98 -9.39 -1.19
N TYR A 98 -1.15 -10.28 -0.67
CA TYR A 98 -0.42 -10.06 0.57
C TYR A 98 0.94 -9.43 0.22
N ALA A 99 1.31 -8.40 0.96
CA ALA A 99 2.57 -7.70 0.80
C ALA A 99 3.11 -7.31 2.17
N SER A 100 4.43 -7.21 2.28
CA SER A 100 5.10 -6.61 3.43
C SER A 100 5.43 -5.14 3.14
N ASP A 101 5.96 -4.45 4.13
CA ASP A 101 6.74 -3.23 3.95
C ASP A 101 8.10 -3.49 3.26
N LEU A 102 8.91 -2.44 3.11
CA LEU A 102 10.27 -2.48 2.57
C LEU A 102 11.19 -1.84 3.62
N THR A 103 11.96 -2.67 4.32
CA THR A 103 12.79 -2.27 5.47
C THR A 103 14.25 -2.04 5.09
N GLU A 104 14.99 -1.31 5.92
CA GLU A 104 16.45 -1.21 5.82
C GLU A 104 17.10 -2.58 6.02
N GLU A 105 16.55 -3.43 6.89
CA GLU A 105 17.01 -4.82 7.12
C GLU A 105 16.86 -5.68 5.86
N TYR A 106 15.79 -5.49 5.07
CA TYR A 106 15.65 -6.13 3.77
C TYR A 106 16.78 -5.70 2.82
N VAL A 107 17.14 -4.42 2.82
CA VAL A 107 18.27 -3.92 2.01
C VAL A 107 19.59 -4.49 2.52
N GLU A 108 19.85 -4.47 3.83
CA GLU A 108 21.06 -5.01 4.43
C GLU A 108 21.25 -6.49 4.10
N PHE A 109 20.17 -7.27 4.19
CA PHE A 109 20.18 -8.70 3.89
C PHE A 109 20.46 -9.00 2.40
N ASN A 110 19.97 -8.16 1.48
CA ASN A 110 20.01 -8.44 0.04
C ASN A 110 21.06 -7.64 -0.76
N LYS A 111 21.65 -6.57 -0.22
CA LYS A 111 22.52 -5.65 -0.98
C LYS A 111 23.74 -6.34 -1.59
N GLY A 112 24.24 -7.40 -0.96
CA GLY A 112 25.53 -8.01 -1.27
C GLY A 112 26.71 -7.04 -1.03
N ASP A 113 27.89 -7.59 -0.79
CA ASP A 113 29.13 -6.83 -0.64
C ASP A 113 30.15 -7.32 -1.66
N VAL A 114 30.50 -6.47 -2.62
CA VAL A 114 31.49 -6.79 -3.67
C VAL A 114 32.90 -7.01 -3.10
N THR A 115 33.16 -6.56 -1.88
CA THR A 115 34.41 -6.79 -1.15
C THR A 115 34.39 -8.10 -0.36
N ASP A 116 33.22 -8.71 -0.18
CA ASP A 116 33.04 -10.05 0.39
C ASP A 116 32.28 -10.96 -0.60
N PRO A 117 33.00 -11.67 -1.48
CA PRO A 117 32.38 -12.57 -2.46
C PRO A 117 31.44 -13.63 -1.87
N ALA A 118 31.57 -13.99 -0.59
CA ALA A 118 30.69 -14.95 0.07
C ALA A 118 29.29 -14.37 0.36
N SER A 119 29.15 -13.05 0.34
CA SER A 119 27.87 -12.34 0.50
C SER A 119 27.08 -12.19 -0.81
N LEU A 120 27.69 -12.49 -1.95
CA LEU A 120 27.05 -12.41 -3.25
C LEU A 120 26.26 -13.71 -3.51
N GLY A 121 24.94 -13.60 -3.65
CA GLY A 121 24.02 -14.73 -3.80
C GLY A 121 23.97 -15.38 -5.19
N GLY A 122 25.10 -15.40 -5.93
CA GLY A 122 25.19 -15.86 -7.32
C GLY A 122 26.45 -16.65 -7.63
#